data_AF-A0A660PG22-F1
#
_entry.id   AF-A0A660PG22-F1
#
_cell.length_a   1.000
_cell.length_b   1.000
_cell.length_c   1.000
_cell.angle_alpha   90.00
_cell.angle_beta   90.00
_cell.angle_gamma   90.00
#
_symmetry.space_group_name_H-M   'P 1'
#
loop_
_entity.id
_entity.type
_entity.pdbx_description
1 polymer ?
#
loop_
_entity_poly.entity_id
_entity_poly.type
_entity_poly.pdbx_seq_one_letter_code
_entity_poly.pdbx_strand_id
1 'polypeptide(L)' 'YRDRRNRKREFRRLWIIRINAAARLYGLSYSQFFDGLKKADIKLDRKILADIAVRDSEAFRQIVEAIKAS' A
#
# COMPACT_ATOMS: atom_id res chain seq x y z
N TYR A 1 -24.18 13.74 8.72
CA TYR A 1 -23.07 13.11 9.49
C TYR A 1 -22.66 11.72 8.96
N ARG A 2 -23.58 10.94 8.35
CA ARG A 2 -23.34 9.59 7.79
C ARG A 2 -22.38 9.55 6.59
N ASP A 3 -22.52 10.48 5.65
CA ASP A 3 -21.79 10.42 4.37
C ASP A 3 -20.30 10.69 4.50
N ARG A 4 -19.90 11.56 5.44
CA ARG A 4 -18.47 11.82 5.71
C ARG A 4 -17.74 10.58 6.24
N ARG A 5 -18.41 9.70 6.99
CA ARG A 5 -17.83 8.43 7.45
C ARG A 5 -17.73 7.41 6.31
N ASN A 6 -18.75 7.35 5.45
CA ASN A 6 -18.75 6.45 4.28
C ASN A 6 -17.64 6.81 3.30
N ARG A 7 -17.48 8.09 2.98
CA ARG A 7 -16.42 8.57 2.08
C ARG A 7 -15.02 8.17 2.55
N LYS A 8 -14.75 8.20 3.87
CA LYS A 8 -13.48 7.72 4.43
C LYS A 8 -13.25 6.22 4.21
N ARG A 9 -14.31 5.40 4.32
CA ARG A 9 -14.23 3.95 4.07
C ARG A 9 -14.01 3.64 2.59
N GLU A 10 -14.69 4.36 1.71
CA GLU A 10 -14.53 4.23 0.26
C GLU A 10 -13.09 4.53 -0.19
N PHE A 11 -12.52 5.64 0.28
CA PHE A 11 -11.11 5.96 0.00
C PHE A 11 -10.16 4.90 0.55
N ARG A 12 -10.39 4.42 1.77
CA ARG A 12 -9.57 3.33 2.33
C ARG A 12 -9.66 2.07 1.47
N ARG A 13 -10.85 1.72 0.98
CA ARG A 13 -11.05 0.57 0.08
C ARG A 13 -10.28 0.77 -1.23
N LEU A 14 -10.37 1.97 -1.81
CA LEU A 14 -9.63 2.32 -3.04
C LEU A 14 -8.11 2.21 -2.84
N TRP A 15 -7.57 2.71 -1.73
CA TRP A 15 -6.14 2.61 -1.44
C TRP A 15 -5.68 1.17 -1.29
N ILE A 16 -6.46 0.32 -0.61
CA ILE A 16 -6.15 -1.11 -0.48
C ILE A 16 -6.12 -1.78 -1.86
N ILE A 17 -7.08 -1.49 -2.74
CA ILE A 17 -7.14 -2.05 -4.09
C ILE A 17 -5.90 -1.63 -4.90
N ARG A 18 -5.55 -0.34 -4.87
CA ARG A 18 -4.36 0.20 -5.58
C ARG A 18 -3.06 -0.45 -5.10
N ILE A 19 -2.85 -0.50 -3.78
CA ILE A 19 -1.67 -1.14 -3.18
C ILE A 19 -1.62 -2.63 -3.52
N ASN A 20 -2.76 -3.32 -3.43
CA ASN A 20 -2.81 -4.75 -3.75
C ASN A 20 -2.49 -5.01 -5.22
N ALA A 21 -3.02 -4.21 -6.15
CA ALA A 21 -2.71 -4.33 -7.57
C ALA A 21 -1.21 -4.17 -7.83
N ALA A 22 -0.58 -3.14 -7.25
CA ALA A 22 0.86 -2.91 -7.40
C ALA A 22 1.70 -4.02 -6.73
N ALA A 23 1.37 -4.42 -5.50
CA ALA A 23 2.08 -5.48 -4.78
C ALA A 23 2.02 -6.83 -5.51
N ARG A 24 0.90 -7.12 -6.18
CA ARG A 24 0.72 -8.35 -6.97
C ARG A 24 1.68 -8.45 -8.15
N LEU A 25 2.06 -7.33 -8.77
CA LEU A 25 3.07 -7.32 -9.83
C LEU A 25 4.44 -7.82 -9.34
N TYR A 26 4.70 -7.70 -8.04
CA TYR A 26 5.93 -8.18 -7.40
C TYR A 26 5.75 -9.51 -6.66
N GLY A 27 4.64 -10.22 -6.89
CA GLY A 27 4.37 -11.52 -6.29
C GLY A 27 3.91 -11.49 -4.83
N LEU A 28 3.52 -10.32 -4.30
CA LEU A 28 3.07 -10.17 -2.91
C LEU A 28 1.55 -9.97 -2.83
N SER A 29 0.91 -10.57 -1.84
CA SER A 29 -0.43 -10.16 -1.43
C SER A 29 -0.38 -8.90 -0.56
N TYR A 30 -1.50 -8.17 -0.48
CA TYR A 30 -1.61 -7.02 0.43
C TYR A 30 -1.24 -7.35 1.88
N SER A 31 -1.61 -8.54 2.37
CA SER A 31 -1.28 -8.97 3.74
C SER A 31 0.23 -9.15 3.93
N GLN A 32 0.89 -9.84 2.98
CA GLN A 32 2.34 -10.03 3.02
C GLN A 32 3.09 -8.70 2.88
N PHE A 33 2.62 -7.81 2.00
CA PHE A 33 3.20 -6.46 1.85
C PHE A 33 3.14 -5.67 3.16
N PHE A 34 1.99 -5.65 3.83
CA PHE A 34 1.84 -4.95 5.11
C PHE A 34 2.58 -5.62 6.28
N ASP A 35 2.72 -6.94 6.25
CA ASP A 35 3.56 -7.66 7.21
C ASP A 35 5.04 -7.28 7.04
N GLY A 36 5.53 -7.27 5.79
CA GLY A 36 6.88 -6.83 5.46
C GLY A 36 7.16 -5.38 5.86
N LEU A 37 6.22 -4.46 5.62
CA LEU A 37 6.33 -3.07 6.07
C LEU A 37 6.50 -2.96 7.60
N LYS A 38 5.80 -3.79 8.38
CA LYS A 38 5.94 -3.81 9.84
C LYS A 38 7.28 -4.37 10.28
N LYS A 39 7.77 -5.43 9.63
CA LYS A 39 9.07 -6.04 9.93
C LYS A 39 10.23 -5.09 9.61
N ALA A 40 10.11 -4.32 8.53
CA ALA A 40 11.07 -3.28 8.15
C ALA A 40 10.93 -1.96 8.93
N ASP A 41 10.04 -1.88 9.93
CA ASP A 41 9.67 -0.65 10.68
C ASP A 41 9.29 0.56 9.80
N ILE A 42 8.76 0.31 8.59
CA ILE A 42 8.34 1.36 7.65
C ILE A 42 6.93 1.83 7.99
N LYS A 43 6.82 3.00 8.62
CA LYS A 43 5.55 3.62 9.02
C LYS A 43 4.99 4.54 7.94
N LEU A 44 4.52 3.95 6.83
CA LEU A 44 3.87 4.69 5.74
C LEU A 44 2.34 4.55 5.76
N ASP A 45 1.67 5.66 5.49
CA ASP A 45 0.22 5.71 5.37
C ASP A 45 -0.27 5.13 4.03
N ARG A 46 -1.42 4.45 4.08
CA ARG A 46 -2.07 3.84 2.90
C ARG A 46 -2.38 4.85 1.80
N LYS A 47 -2.69 6.09 2.17
CA LYS A 47 -2.95 7.17 1.20
C LYS A 47 -1.72 7.45 0.35
N ILE A 48 -0.58 7.60 1.01
CA ILE A 48 0.70 7.93 0.38
C ILE A 48 1.18 6.72 -0.43
N LEU A 49 1.15 5.52 0.17
CA LEU A 49 1.51 4.28 -0.52
C LEU A 49 0.67 4.04 -1.77
N ALA A 50 -0.64 4.30 -1.73
CA ALA A 50 -1.51 4.14 -2.88
C ALA A 50 -1.28 5.22 -3.96
N ASP A 51 -0.75 6.38 -3.60
CA ASP A 51 -0.39 7.42 -4.57
C ASP A 51 0.96 7.09 -5.23
N ILE A 52 1.96 6.68 -4.44
CA ILE A 52 3.26 6.18 -4.92
C ILE A 52 3.03 5.00 -5.86
N ALA A 53 2.23 4.01 -5.46
CA ALA A 53 1.91 2.83 -6.27
C ALA A 53 1.34 3.16 -7.67
N VAL A 54 0.69 4.31 -7.84
CA VAL A 54 0.07 4.72 -9.11
C VAL A 54 0.95 5.69 -9.90
N ARG A 55 1.64 6.60 -9.21
CA ARG A 55 2.39 7.69 -9.86
C ARG A 55 3.85 7.36 -10.08
N ASP A 56 4.43 6.52 -9.23
CA ASP A 56 5.86 6.24 -9.19
C ASP A 56 6.09 4.75 -8.91
N SER A 57 6.13 3.99 -10.00
CA SER A 57 6.39 2.55 -9.95
C SER A 57 7.80 2.22 -9.47
N GLU A 58 8.77 3.11 -9.69
CA GLU A 58 10.16 2.91 -9.29
C GLU A 58 10.32 3.07 -7.77
N ALA A 59 9.76 4.14 -7.19
CA ALA A 59 9.74 4.30 -5.74
C ALA A 59 8.96 3.17 -5.05
N PHE A 60 7.83 2.73 -5.62
CA PHE A 60 7.10 1.58 -5.09
C PHE A 60 7.95 0.30 -5.14
N ARG A 61 8.71 0.09 -6.20
CA ARG A 61 9.63 -1.06 -6.33
C ARG A 61 10.69 -1.06 -5.23
N GLN A 62 11.32 0.07 -4.95
CA GLN A 62 12.32 0.18 -3.88
C GLN A 62 11.74 -0.18 -2.51
N ILE A 63 10.51 0.25 -2.22
CA ILE A 63 9.79 -0.12 -0.99
C ILE A 63 9.58 -1.64 -0.96
N VAL A 64 9.17 -2.24 -2.07
CA VAL A 64 8.96 -3.70 -2.16
C VAL A 64 10.26 -4.48 -1.97
N GLU A 65 11.36 -4.00 -2.52
CA GLU A 65 12.68 -4.62 -2.35
C GLU A 65 13.15 -4.53 -0.88
N ALA A 66 12.98 -3.36 -0.24
CA ALA A 66 13.33 -3.16 1.16
C ALA A 66 12.57 -4.12 2.10
N ILE A 67 11.27 -4.33 1.87
CA ILE A 67 10.47 -5.26 2.70
C ILE A 67 10.71 -6.73 2.41
N LYS A 68 11.25 -7.08 1.22
CA LYS A 68 11.61 -8.47 0.89
C LYS A 68 12.94 -8.86 1.50
N ALA A 69 13.81 -7.89 1.75
CA ALA A 69 15.10 -8.08 2.40
C ALA A 69 15.00 -8.21 3.94
N SER A 70 13.84 -7.86 4.52
CA SER A 70 13.55 -7.90 5.97
C SER A 70 12.71 -9.13 6.33
#